data_AF-A0A0A3HTP1-F1
#
_entry.id   AF-A0A0A3HTP1-F1
#
_cell.length_a   1.000
_cell.length_b   1.000
_cell.length_c   1.000
_cell.angle_alpha   90.00
_cell.angle_beta   90.00
_cell.angle_gamma   90.00
#
_symmetry.space_group_name_H-M   'P 1'
#
loop_
_entity.id
_entity.type
_entity.pdbx_description
1 polymer ?
#
loop_
_entity_poly.entity_id
_entity_poly.type
_entity_poly.pdbx_seq_one_letter_code
_entity_poly.pdbx_strand_id
1 'polypeptide(L)'
;MWYALLAFILVESIILFVLMGMDKSRAKKHEWRISEKTLFTIAIFGGACGGVLGMYIYKHKTKHNSFAFGFPLLAAIHIFILVSMYQQFNV
;
A
#
# COMPACT_ATOMS: atom_id res chain seq x y z
N MET A 1 19.80 -11.46 -4.25
CA MET A 1 18.58 -11.80 -3.49
C MET A 1 17.73 -10.56 -3.16
N TRP A 2 18.29 -9.49 -2.61
CA TRP A 2 17.54 -8.29 -2.20
C TRP A 2 16.89 -7.47 -3.34
N TYR A 3 17.48 -7.49 -4.54
CA TYR A 3 16.91 -6.82 -5.72
C TYR A 3 15.53 -7.39 -6.13
N ALA A 4 15.30 -8.69 -5.95
CA ALA A 4 14.02 -9.32 -6.27
C ALA A 4 12.90 -8.85 -5.32
N LEU A 5 13.22 -8.66 -4.03
CA LEU A 5 12.30 -8.10 -3.04
C LEU A 5 11.94 -6.65 -3.38
N LEU A 6 12.92 -5.83 -3.77
CA LEU A 6 12.67 -4.46 -4.20
C LEU A 6 11.76 -4.40 -5.44
N ALA A 7 12.03 -5.25 -6.45
CA ALA A 7 11.19 -5.31 -7.64
C ALA A 7 9.75 -5.72 -7.30
N PHE A 8 9.56 -6.70 -6.41
CA PHE A 8 8.24 -7.14 -5.96
C PHE A 8 7.47 -6.02 -5.24
N ILE A 9 8.11 -5.32 -4.29
CA ILE A 9 7.53 -4.18 -3.56
C ILE A 9 7.17 -3.04 -4.53
N LEU A 10 8.01 -2.79 -5.54
CA LEU A 10 7.78 -1.74 -6.52
C LEU A 10 6.56 -2.03 -7.40
N VAL A 11 6.42 -3.28 -7.88
CA VAL A 11 5.27 -3.71 -8.69
C VAL A 11 3.97 -3.61 -7.88
N GLU A 12 3.94 -4.15 -6.66
CA GLU A 12 2.78 -4.08 -5.77
C GLU A 12 2.41 -2.62 -5.44
N SER A 13 3.41 -1.75 -5.25
CA SER A 13 3.19 -0.31 -5.04
C SER A 13 2.54 0.36 -6.24
N ILE A 14 2.97 0.04 -7.47
CA ILE A 14 2.37 0.59 -8.69
C ILE A 14 0.92 0.09 -8.83
N ILE A 15 0.68 -1.21 -8.64
CA ILE A 15 -0.67 -1.81 -8.72
C ILE A 15 -1.62 -1.10 -7.75
N LEU A 16 -1.18 -0.93 -6.49
CA LEU A 16 -2.00 -0.29 -5.47
C LEU A 16 -2.26 1.18 -5.79
N PHE A 17 -1.27 1.90 -6.32
CA PHE A 17 -1.42 3.28 -6.76
C PHE A 17 -2.46 3.43 -7.88
N VAL A 18 -2.42 2.55 -8.88
CA VAL A 18 -3.39 2.56 -9.99
C VAL A 18 -4.78 2.22 -9.48
N LEU A 19 -4.93 1.24 -8.59
CA LEU A 19 -6.22 0.89 -8.00
C LEU A 19 -6.86 2.07 -7.24
N MET A 20 -6.07 2.84 -6.49
CA MET A 20 -6.57 4.06 -5.83
C MET A 20 -7.00 5.14 -6.84
N GLY A 21 -6.26 5.30 -7.94
CA GLY A 21 -6.65 6.19 -9.03
C GLY A 21 -7.95 5.75 -9.73
N MET A 22 -8.10 4.44 -9.95
CA MET A 22 -9.31 3.84 -10.50
C MET A 22 -10.50 4.03 -9.56
N ASP A 23 -10.32 3.88 -8.24
CA ASP A 23 -11.37 4.13 -7.26
C ASP A 23 -11.89 5.58 -7.33
N LYS A 24 -10.99 6.55 -7.49
CA LYS A 24 -11.36 7.96 -7.71
C LYS A 24 -12.17 8.16 -9.00
N SER A 25 -11.75 7.52 -10.08
CA SER A 25 -12.43 7.58 -11.38
C SER A 25 -13.84 6.99 -11.30
N ARG A 26 -13.98 5.84 -10.63
CA ARG A 26 -15.27 5.18 -10.39
C ARG A 26 -16.18 6.00 -9.47
N ALA A 27 -15.61 6.67 -8.46
CA ALA A 27 -16.36 7.59 -7.61
C ALA A 27 -16.94 8.78 -8.40
N LYS A 28 -16.23 9.29 -9.42
CA LYS A 28 -16.79 10.31 -10.33
C LYS A 28 -17.88 9.75 -11.24
N LYS A 29 -17.74 8.51 -11.70
CA LYS A 29 -18.70 7.84 -12.59
C LYS A 29 -19.92 7.24 -11.87
N HIS A 30 -20.05 7.40 -10.55
CA HIS A 30 -21.11 6.77 -9.73
C HIS A 30 -21.16 5.24 -9.85
N GLU A 31 -20.02 4.62 -10.16
CA GLU A 31 -19.90 3.17 -10.27
C GLU A 31 -19.54 2.52 -8.92
N TRP A 32 -19.60 1.19 -8.88
CA TRP A 32 -19.25 0.38 -7.71
C TRP A 32 -17.81 0.68 -7.24
N ARG A 33 -17.69 1.12 -5.98
CA ARG A 33 -16.41 1.45 -5.33
C ARG A 33 -15.62 0.19 -4.99
N ILE A 34 -14.30 0.27 -5.07
CA ILE A 34 -13.43 -0.84 -4.71
C ILE A 34 -13.44 -1.00 -3.19
N SER A 35 -13.62 -2.24 -2.71
CA SER A 35 -13.67 -2.51 -1.28
C SER A 35 -12.33 -2.21 -0.62
N GLU A 36 -12.37 -1.50 0.52
CA GLU A 36 -11.18 -1.14 1.29
C GLU A 36 -10.33 -2.36 1.65
N LYS A 37 -10.96 -3.52 1.83
CA LYS A 37 -10.27 -4.79 2.12
C LYS A 37 -9.29 -5.18 1.02
N THR A 38 -9.66 -5.02 -0.25
CA THR A 38 -8.80 -5.40 -1.39
C THR A 38 -7.55 -4.51 -1.45
N LEU A 39 -7.73 -3.21 -1.21
CA LEU A 39 -6.61 -2.26 -1.11
C LEU A 39 -5.70 -2.60 0.08
N PHE A 40 -6.28 -2.99 1.22
CA PHE A 40 -5.53 -3.47 2.37
C PHE A 40 -4.76 -4.76 2.09
N THR A 41 -5.36 -5.74 1.42
CA THR A 41 -4.67 -6.99 1.07
C THR A 41 -3.44 -6.72 0.21
N ILE A 42 -3.56 -5.89 -0.82
CA ILE A 42 -2.42 -5.56 -1.70
C ILE A 42 -1.37 -4.72 -0.93
N ALA A 43 -1.80 -3.85 0.00
CA ALA A 43 -0.87 -3.15 0.90
C ALA A 43 -0.09 -4.12 1.82
N ILE A 44 -0.76 -5.18 2.31
CA ILE A 44 -0.16 -6.24 3.14
C ILE A 44 0.85 -7.07 2.33
N PHE A 45 0.65 -7.24 1.02
CA PHE A 45 1.58 -8.01 0.18
C PHE A 45 2.82 -7.23 -0.25
N GLY A 46 2.84 -5.90 -0.12
CA GLY A 46 4.00 -5.08 -0.49
C GLY A 46 3.65 -3.72 -1.08
N GLY A 47 2.37 -3.43 -1.29
CA GLY A 47 1.92 -2.17 -1.89
C GLY A 47 1.85 -0.97 -0.94
N ALA A 48 2.21 -1.12 0.34
CA ALA A 48 2.01 -0.09 1.37
C ALA A 48 2.57 1.29 0.96
N CYS A 49 3.76 1.35 0.36
CA CYS A 49 4.36 2.60 -0.14
C CYS A 49 3.50 3.24 -1.24
N GLY A 50 3.09 2.47 -2.25
CA GLY A 50 2.21 2.95 -3.32
C GLY A 50 0.84 3.42 -2.83
N GLY A 51 0.34 2.82 -1.75
CA GLY A 51 -0.94 3.19 -1.16
C GLY A 51 -0.90 4.46 -0.34
N VAL A 52 0.19 4.69 0.41
CA VAL A 52 0.44 5.99 1.06
C VAL A 52 0.57 7.08 0.00
N LEU A 53 1.35 6.85 -1.05
CA LEU A 53 1.45 7.77 -2.19
C LEU A 53 0.10 8.04 -2.86
N GLY A 54 -0.69 6.99 -3.09
CA GLY A 54 -2.03 7.09 -3.64
C GLY A 54 -2.98 7.91 -2.74
N MET A 55 -2.96 7.70 -1.43
CA MET A 55 -3.73 8.50 -0.47
C MET A 55 -3.41 9.99 -0.58
N TYR A 56 -2.11 10.34 -0.58
CA TYR A 56 -1.66 11.74 -0.62
C TYR A 56 -1.98 12.40 -1.97
N ILE A 57 -1.70 11.72 -3.10
CA ILE A 57 -1.90 12.25 -4.45
C ILE A 57 -3.39 12.38 -4.77
N TYR A 58 -4.17 11.34 -4.53
CA TYR A 58 -5.58 11.34 -4.88
C TYR A 58 -6.42 12.11 -3.84
N LYS A 59 -5.84 12.50 -2.70
CA LYS A 59 -6.54 13.06 -1.52
C LYS A 59 -7.77 12.23 -1.17
N HIS A 60 -7.65 10.92 -1.37
CA HIS A 60 -8.78 10.01 -1.30
C HIS A 60 -8.90 9.48 0.12
N LYS A 61 -10.06 9.71 0.76
CA LYS A 61 -10.43 9.13 2.06
C LYS A 61 -9.32 9.22 3.16
N THR A 62 -8.66 10.36 3.29
CA THR A 62 -7.78 10.64 4.45
C THR A 62 -8.51 10.70 5.79
N LYS A 63 -9.85 10.83 5.77
CA LYS A 63 -10.70 10.91 6.98
C LYS A 63 -11.25 9.57 7.49
N HIS A 64 -11.10 8.47 6.75
CA HIS A 64 -11.49 7.16 7.26
C HIS A 64 -10.34 6.61 8.13
N ASN A 65 -10.58 6.51 9.44
CA ASN A 65 -9.59 6.06 10.44
C ASN A 65 -8.89 4.75 10.05
N SER A 66 -9.60 3.82 9.42
CA SER A 66 -9.02 2.55 8.95
C SER A 66 -7.88 2.76 7.96
N PHE A 67 -8.03 3.70 7.02
CA PHE A 67 -7.01 4.02 6.01
C PHE A 67 -5.85 4.84 6.60
N ALA A 68 -6.16 5.81 7.46
CA ALA A 68 -5.16 6.68 8.08
C ALA A 68 -4.24 5.94 9.06
N PHE A 69 -4.73 4.94 9.78
CA PHE A 69 -3.90 4.13 10.69
C PHE A 69 -3.39 2.83 10.06
N GLY A 70 -4.20 2.17 9.23
CA GLY A 70 -3.85 0.85 8.74
C GLY A 70 -2.68 0.85 7.77
N PHE A 71 -2.58 1.83 6.86
CA PHE A 71 -1.44 1.97 5.95
C PHE A 71 -0.10 2.20 6.67
N PRO A 72 0.02 3.19 7.59
CA PRO A 72 1.26 3.38 8.33
C PRO A 72 1.58 2.23 9.30
N LEU A 73 0.57 1.58 9.90
CA LEU A 73 0.80 0.40 10.74
C LEU A 73 1.39 -0.77 9.92
N LEU A 74 0.84 -1.01 8.73
CA LEU A 74 1.36 -2.05 7.83
C LEU A 74 2.74 -1.73 7.26
N ALA A 75 2.99 -0.47 6.95
CA ALA A 75 4.33 -0.01 6.57
C ALA A 75 5.33 -0.23 7.72
N ALA A 76 4.95 0.08 8.97
CA ALA A 76 5.78 -0.15 10.15
C ALA A 76 6.09 -1.65 10.36
N ILE A 77 5.10 -2.53 10.18
CA ILE A 77 5.29 -3.99 10.28
C ILE A 77 6.27 -4.47 9.19
N HIS A 78 6.12 -4.03 7.95
CA HIS A 78 7.05 -4.40 6.87
C HIS A 78 8.48 -3.92 7.14
N ILE A 79 8.64 -2.68 7.61
CA ILE A 79 9.95 -2.14 7.98
C ILE A 79 10.56 -2.95 9.12
N PHE A 80 9.77 -3.30 10.13
CA PHE A 80 10.24 -4.12 11.25
C PHE A 80 10.73 -5.50 10.79
N ILE A 81 9.98 -6.16 9.90
CA ILE A 81 10.38 -7.45 9.31
C ILE A 81 11.65 -7.30 8.45
N LEU A 82 11.75 -6.25 7.64
CA LEU A 82 12.94 -6.01 6.83
C LEU A 82 14.18 -5.76 7.69
N VAL A 83 14.04 -4.98 8.77
CA VAL A 83 15.14 -4.68 9.70
C VAL A 83 15.57 -5.94 10.45
N SER A 84 14.63 -6.76 10.94
CA SER A 84 14.98 -8.01 11.62
C SER A 84 15.65 -9.01 10.68
N MET A 85 15.17 -9.14 9.43
CA MET A 85 15.84 -9.97 8.41
C MET A 85 17.23 -9.44 8.04
N TYR A 86 17.41 -8.12 7.95
CA TYR A 86 18.72 -7.52 7.69
C TYR A 86 19.69 -7.77 8.84
N GLN A 87 19.24 -7.67 10.10
CA GLN A 87 20.06 -8.01 11.27
C GLN A 87 20.45 -9.48 11.30
N GLN A 88 19.55 -10.40 10.94
CA GLN A 88 19.83 -11.83 10.90
C GLN A 88 20.87 -12.21 9.83
N PHE A 89 20.96 -11.46 8.73
CA PHE A 89 21.91 -11.72 7.64
C PHE A 89 23.29 -11.06 7.84
N ASN A 90 23.40 -10.15 8.81
CA ASN A 90 24.62 -9.37 9.08
C ASN A 90 25.29 -9.78 10.41
N VAL A 91 24.89 -10.93 10.98
CA VAL A 91 25.51 -11.66 12.09
C VAL A 91 26.12 -12.94 11.54
#